data_AF-A0ABD3P432-F1
#
_entry.id   AF-A0ABD3P432-F1
#
_cell.length_a   1.000
_cell.length_b   1.000
_cell.length_c   1.000
_cell.angle_alpha   90.00
_cell.angle_beta   90.00
_cell.angle_gamma   90.00
#
_symmetry.space_group_name_H-M   'P 1'
#
loop_
_entity.id
_entity.type
_entity.pdbx_description
1 polymer ?
#
loop_
_entity_poly.entity_id
_entity_poly.type
_entity_poly.pdbx_seq_one_letter_code
_entity_poly.pdbx_strand_id
1 'polypeptide(L)'
;MAKFFLILGAIFSCTVRESIAFTPTPQFQLRRNNQHQRSTLSSLQMCICIHCARVTNCSAYHFVEQQHSQPHINKHPTWEPRNGSPTIQVHIRPDDTSKRELRKMWEEHEEETRRAEEAFAAENNGQDVDGTPLFGSTQYDLTGTTTYEYDVVECEDFVEERGAWVKNMPEEIKIANPHFVPT
;
A
#
# COMPACT_ATOMS: atom_id res chain seq x y z
N MET A 1 -49.10 28.68 -54.87
CA MET A 1 -50.23 27.97 -55.50
C MET A 1 -49.75 26.56 -55.87
N ALA A 2 -49.59 25.70 -54.87
CA ALA A 2 -50.46 24.56 -54.56
C ALA A 2 -49.97 23.26 -55.26
N LYS A 3 -49.06 22.54 -54.60
CA LYS A 3 -48.66 21.17 -54.96
C LYS A 3 -49.45 20.18 -54.12
N PHE A 4 -50.25 19.37 -54.80
CA PHE A 4 -50.83 18.12 -54.32
C PHE A 4 -49.75 17.04 -54.26
N PHE A 5 -49.64 16.34 -53.13
CA PHE A 5 -49.16 14.94 -52.96
C PHE A 5 -49.77 14.48 -51.62
N LEU A 6 -50.89 13.76 -51.58
CA LEU A 6 -51.08 12.31 -51.76
C LEU A 6 -50.07 11.44 -50.99
N ILE A 7 -50.64 10.45 -50.30
CA ILE A 7 -50.17 9.07 -50.05
C ILE A 7 -49.93 8.69 -48.56
N LEU A 8 -50.86 7.83 -48.10
CA LEU A 8 -50.73 6.67 -47.17
C LEU A 8 -50.31 6.95 -45.72
N GLY A 9 -50.75 6.18 -44.73
CA GLY A 9 -51.45 4.91 -44.74
C GLY A 9 -51.67 4.51 -43.28
N ALA A 10 -52.73 3.75 -43.03
CA ALA A 10 -53.06 3.22 -41.72
C ALA A 10 -51.92 2.35 -41.19
N ILE A 11 -51.47 2.62 -39.96
CA ILE A 11 -50.57 1.73 -39.25
C ILE A 11 -51.21 1.38 -37.91
N PHE A 12 -51.77 0.17 -37.93
CA PHE A 12 -51.91 -0.81 -36.85
C PHE A 12 -51.14 -0.44 -35.57
N SER A 13 -51.84 -0.06 -34.50
CA SER A 13 -51.24 -0.10 -33.16
C SER A 13 -51.64 -1.43 -32.50
N CYS A 14 -50.76 -2.40 -32.72
CA CYS A 14 -50.79 -3.70 -32.08
C CYS A 14 -50.47 -3.50 -30.59
N THR A 15 -51.43 -3.78 -29.70
CA THR A 15 -51.18 -3.81 -28.25
C THR A 15 -50.37 -5.05 -27.93
N VAL A 16 -49.03 -4.95 -28.05
CA VAL A 16 -48.11 -5.99 -27.60
C VAL A 16 -47.91 -5.85 -26.10
N ARG A 17 -48.43 -6.83 -25.38
CA ARG A 17 -48.18 -7.06 -23.96
C ARG A 17 -46.76 -7.60 -23.81
N GLU A 18 -45.77 -6.73 -23.72
CA GLU A 18 -44.42 -7.14 -23.33
C GLU A 18 -44.35 -7.26 -21.81
N SER A 19 -44.51 -8.49 -21.35
CA SER A 19 -44.08 -8.89 -20.02
C SER A 19 -42.56 -8.81 -20.01
N ILE A 20 -42.01 -7.80 -19.33
CA ILE A 20 -40.57 -7.69 -19.09
C ILE A 20 -40.21 -8.86 -18.16
N ALA A 21 -39.80 -9.97 -18.74
CA ALA A 21 -39.16 -11.05 -18.01
C ALA A 21 -37.79 -10.52 -17.57
N PHE A 22 -37.72 -10.06 -16.32
CA PHE A 22 -36.47 -9.74 -15.65
C PHE A 22 -35.68 -11.05 -15.54
N THR A 23 -34.72 -11.26 -16.44
CA THR A 23 -33.76 -12.35 -16.29
C THR A 23 -32.88 -12.02 -15.09
N PRO A 24 -32.76 -12.91 -14.09
CA PRO A 24 -31.84 -12.67 -13.00
C PRO A 24 -30.42 -12.73 -13.56
N THR A 25 -29.70 -11.63 -13.42
CA THR A 25 -28.25 -11.57 -13.64
C THR A 25 -27.59 -12.72 -12.88
N PRO A 26 -26.71 -13.53 -13.48
CA PRO A 26 -25.95 -14.51 -12.73
C PRO A 26 -25.06 -13.74 -11.74
N GLN A 27 -25.46 -13.76 -10.47
CA GLN A 27 -24.61 -13.32 -9.37
C GLN A 27 -23.38 -14.22 -9.40
N PHE A 28 -22.27 -13.70 -9.93
CA PHE A 28 -20.96 -14.26 -9.70
C PHE A 28 -20.75 -14.31 -8.19
N GLN A 29 -21.04 -15.48 -7.59
CA GLN A 29 -20.69 -15.77 -6.23
C GLN A 29 -19.17 -15.88 -6.20
N LEU A 30 -18.50 -14.75 -5.96
CA LEU A 30 -17.16 -14.78 -5.39
C LEU A 30 -17.29 -15.55 -4.08
N ARG A 31 -16.89 -16.82 -4.12
CA ARG A 31 -16.63 -17.63 -2.93
C ARG A 31 -15.58 -16.90 -2.11
N ARG A 32 -16.05 -16.07 -1.19
CA ARG A 32 -15.24 -15.42 -0.17
C ARG A 32 -15.00 -16.45 0.94
N ASN A 33 -14.18 -17.45 0.64
CA ASN A 33 -13.61 -18.36 1.62
C ASN A 33 -12.21 -17.83 1.98
N ASN A 34 -12.13 -17.02 3.02
CA ASN A 34 -11.72 -17.53 4.32
C ASN A 34 -11.63 -16.38 5.31
N GLN A 35 -12.06 -16.68 6.52
CA GLN A 35 -12.04 -15.78 7.67
C GLN A 35 -10.58 -15.44 8.01
N HIS A 36 -10.06 -14.35 7.48
CA HIS A 36 -9.01 -13.61 8.18
C HIS A 36 -9.65 -12.90 9.35
N GLN A 37 -9.77 -13.65 10.45
CA GLN A 37 -10.02 -13.08 11.76
C GLN A 37 -8.99 -11.97 11.97
N ARG A 38 -9.50 -10.75 12.12
CA ARG A 38 -8.72 -9.58 12.54
C ARG A 38 -8.25 -9.86 13.97
N SER A 39 -7.04 -10.37 14.12
CA SER A 39 -6.35 -10.44 15.41
C SER A 39 -5.70 -9.08 15.67
N THR A 40 -6.38 -8.25 16.46
CA THR A 40 -5.73 -7.15 17.17
C THR A 40 -4.89 -7.74 18.29
N LEU A 41 -3.55 -7.73 18.14
CA LEU A 41 -2.50 -7.56 19.17
C LEU A 41 -1.12 -7.94 18.60
N SER A 42 -0.17 -7.01 18.68
CA SER A 42 1.28 -7.12 18.36
C SER A 42 1.65 -7.40 16.90
N SER A 43 1.88 -6.32 16.15
CA SER A 43 2.52 -6.33 14.83
C SER A 43 4.03 -6.62 14.94
N LEU A 44 4.40 -7.78 15.47
CA LEU A 44 5.63 -8.45 15.10
C LEU A 44 5.24 -9.42 13.99
N GLN A 45 5.05 -8.91 12.78
CA GLN A 45 4.94 -9.78 11.61
C GLN A 45 6.31 -10.43 11.47
N MET A 46 6.44 -11.68 11.92
CA MET A 46 7.68 -12.39 11.67
C MET A 46 7.85 -12.48 10.15
N CYS A 47 8.95 -11.91 9.64
CA CYS A 47 9.26 -12.00 8.22
C CYS A 47 9.18 -13.47 7.78
N ILE A 48 8.53 -13.79 6.65
CA ILE A 48 8.46 -15.18 6.14
C ILE A 48 9.85 -15.81 5.94
N CYS A 49 10.89 -14.96 5.86
CA CYS A 49 12.31 -15.29 5.98
C CYS A 49 12.60 -16.40 7.01
N ILE A 50 11.94 -16.36 8.18
CA ILE A 50 12.20 -17.26 9.30
C ILE A 50 11.98 -18.74 8.97
N HIS A 51 11.16 -19.01 7.96
CA HIS A 51 10.65 -20.33 7.63
C HIS A 51 10.91 -20.69 6.16
N CYS A 52 11.80 -19.98 5.47
CA CYS A 52 12.14 -20.33 4.09
C CYS A 52 13.47 -21.09 4.02
N ALA A 53 13.49 -22.24 3.36
CA ALA A 53 14.72 -23.00 3.10
C ALA A 53 15.77 -22.20 2.31
N ARG A 54 15.34 -21.19 1.55
CA ARG A 54 16.23 -20.32 0.75
C ARG A 54 16.81 -19.14 1.53
N VAL A 55 16.53 -19.02 2.83
CA VAL A 55 17.00 -17.90 3.68
C VAL A 55 18.51 -17.68 3.59
N THR A 56 19.28 -18.74 3.41
CA THR A 56 20.74 -18.70 3.37
C THR A 56 21.34 -18.31 2.02
N ASN A 57 20.61 -18.42 0.91
CA ASN A 57 21.19 -18.31 -0.44
C ASN A 57 20.47 -17.31 -1.34
N CYS A 58 19.40 -16.69 -0.87
CA CYS A 58 18.60 -15.74 -1.64
C CYS A 58 19.15 -14.31 -1.56
N SER A 59 19.35 -13.68 -2.72
CA SER A 59 19.80 -12.29 -2.82
C SER A 59 18.83 -11.29 -2.17
N ALA A 60 17.52 -11.51 -2.29
CA ALA A 60 16.52 -10.64 -1.68
C ALA A 60 16.46 -10.77 -0.15
N TYR A 61 16.64 -11.98 0.40
CA TYR A 61 16.73 -12.15 1.85
C TYR A 61 18.02 -11.55 2.41
N HIS A 62 19.13 -11.71 1.69
CA HIS A 62 20.39 -11.03 2.02
C HIS A 62 20.24 -9.49 2.03
N PHE A 63 19.48 -8.92 1.09
CA PHE A 63 19.18 -7.48 1.11
C PHE A 63 18.41 -7.06 2.36
N VAL A 64 17.41 -7.84 2.79
CA VAL A 64 16.63 -7.53 4.00
C VAL A 64 17.50 -7.63 5.26
N GLU A 65 18.38 -8.64 5.36
CA GLU A 65 19.37 -8.74 6.44
C GLU A 65 20.25 -7.48 6.52
N GLN A 66 20.65 -6.93 5.37
CA GLN A 66 21.42 -5.69 5.30
C GLN A 66 20.63 -4.50 5.84
N GLN A 67 19.35 -4.38 5.48
CA GLN A 67 18.49 -3.30 5.98
C GLN A 67 18.26 -3.39 7.48
N HIS A 68 18.26 -4.60 8.05
CA HIS A 68 18.19 -4.80 9.50
C HIS A 68 19.51 -4.55 10.24
N SER A 69 20.60 -4.25 9.52
CA SER A 69 21.95 -4.16 10.07
C SER A 69 22.35 -5.40 10.89
N GLN A 70 21.79 -6.56 10.53
CA GLN A 70 22.13 -7.84 11.16
C GLN A 70 23.30 -8.50 10.42
N PRO A 71 24.12 -9.33 11.10
CA PRO A 71 25.10 -10.16 10.43
C PRO A 71 24.46 -11.02 9.34
N HIS A 72 25.06 -11.06 8.15
CA HIS A 72 24.61 -11.90 7.07
C HIS A 72 24.81 -13.38 7.38
N ILE A 73 23.79 -14.21 7.10
CA ILE A 73 23.92 -15.67 7.23
C ILE A 73 24.93 -16.22 6.22
N ASN A 74 24.87 -15.74 4.98
CA ASN A 74 25.81 -16.06 3.92
C ASN A 74 26.20 -14.78 3.19
N LYS A 75 27.51 -14.50 3.08
CA LYS A 75 28.03 -13.28 2.45
C LYS A 75 27.84 -13.21 0.94
N HIS A 76 27.64 -14.36 0.28
CA HIS A 76 27.57 -14.45 -1.17
C HIS A 76 26.39 -15.35 -1.60
N PRO A 77 25.15 -14.84 -1.56
CA PRO A 77 24.00 -15.56 -2.07
C PRO A 77 24.15 -15.83 -3.57
N THR A 78 23.84 -17.05 -4.01
CA THR A 78 23.94 -17.47 -5.41
C THR A 78 22.58 -17.61 -6.09
N TRP A 79 21.49 -17.52 -5.33
CA TRP A 79 20.14 -17.71 -5.82
C TRP A 79 19.40 -16.37 -5.92
N GLU A 80 18.86 -16.09 -7.10
CA GLU A 80 18.05 -14.91 -7.38
C GLU A 80 16.57 -15.31 -7.46
N PRO A 81 15.66 -14.58 -6.79
CA PRO A 81 14.24 -14.89 -6.84
C PRO A 81 13.59 -14.55 -8.18
N ARG A 82 12.42 -15.14 -8.44
CA ARG A 82 11.61 -14.82 -9.63
C ARG A 82 11.27 -13.34 -9.68
N ASN A 83 11.25 -12.78 -10.90
CA ASN A 83 10.89 -11.38 -11.12
C ASN A 83 9.51 -11.05 -10.51
N GLY A 84 9.44 -9.99 -9.70
CA GLY A 84 8.22 -9.62 -8.96
C GLY A 84 8.09 -10.28 -7.58
N SER A 85 9.05 -11.11 -7.17
CA SER A 85 9.12 -11.78 -5.88
C SER A 85 10.54 -11.65 -5.28
N PRO A 86 10.70 -11.59 -3.95
CA PRO A 86 9.67 -11.54 -2.93
C PRO A 86 9.02 -10.16 -2.77
N THR A 87 7.81 -10.12 -2.22
CA THR A 87 7.13 -8.87 -1.84
C THR A 87 7.62 -8.42 -0.47
N ILE A 88 8.21 -7.22 -0.43
CA ILE A 88 8.76 -6.60 0.78
C ILE A 88 7.86 -5.42 1.16
N GLN A 89 7.34 -5.45 2.39
CA GLN A 89 6.60 -4.37 3.01
C GLN A 89 7.57 -3.50 3.81
N VAL A 90 7.51 -2.18 3.59
CA VAL A 90 8.35 -1.21 4.30
C VAL A 90 7.48 -0.36 5.20
N HIS A 91 7.75 -0.41 6.50
CA HIS A 91 7.13 0.46 7.49
C HIS A 91 8.04 1.65 7.76
N ILE A 92 7.55 2.85 7.49
CA ILE A 92 8.25 4.10 7.77
C ILE A 92 7.67 4.66 9.07
N ARG A 93 8.50 4.76 10.11
CA ARG A 93 8.10 5.30 11.41
C ARG A 93 8.94 6.53 11.74
N PRO A 94 8.37 7.74 11.78
CA PRO A 94 9.07 8.88 12.36
C PRO A 94 9.33 8.63 13.86
N ASP A 95 10.44 9.14 14.37
CA ASP A 95 10.70 9.13 15.80
C ASP A 95 9.81 10.14 16.54
N ASP A 96 9.73 10.08 17.88
CA ASP A 96 8.84 10.96 18.64
C ASP A 96 9.32 12.42 18.68
N THR A 97 10.64 12.62 18.59
CA THR A 97 11.32 13.85 18.14
C THR A 97 10.51 14.62 17.12
N SER A 98 10.40 13.93 16.02
CA SER A 98 10.10 14.49 14.73
C SER A 98 8.66 14.34 14.33
N LYS A 99 7.92 13.37 14.87
CA LYS A 99 6.45 13.44 14.88
C LYS A 99 5.94 14.76 15.43
N ARG A 100 6.58 15.28 16.49
CA ARG A 100 6.20 16.56 17.11
C ARG A 100 6.57 17.73 16.22
N GLU A 101 7.80 17.78 15.70
CA GLU A 101 8.23 18.86 14.80
C GLU A 101 7.41 18.87 13.50
N LEU A 102 7.18 17.69 12.91
CA LEU A 102 6.28 17.50 11.76
C LEU A 102 4.91 18.09 12.08
N ARG A 103 4.27 17.65 13.18
CA ARG A 103 2.93 18.15 13.55
C ARG A 103 2.90 19.68 13.65
N LYS A 104 3.90 20.26 14.30
CA LYS A 104 4.02 21.72 14.42
C LYS A 104 4.11 22.41 13.05
N MET A 105 4.93 21.87 12.14
CA MET A 105 5.05 22.41 10.78
C MET A 105 3.75 22.26 9.98
N TRP A 106 3.03 21.14 10.13
CA TRP A 106 1.73 20.94 9.48
C TRP A 106 0.70 21.96 9.98
N GLU A 107 0.62 22.19 11.29
CA GLU A 107 -0.28 23.20 11.89
C GLU A 107 0.05 24.62 11.39
N GLU A 108 1.34 24.96 11.30
CA GLU A 108 1.80 26.26 10.77
C GLU A 108 1.42 26.42 9.29
N HIS A 109 1.54 25.35 8.48
CA HIS A 109 1.17 25.37 7.07
C HIS A 109 -0.34 25.51 6.86
N GLU A 110 -1.16 24.74 7.59
CA GLU A 110 -2.64 24.85 7.51
C GLU A 110 -3.11 26.27 7.83
N GLU A 111 -2.49 26.89 8.84
CA GLU A 111 -2.78 28.25 9.24
C GLU A 111 -2.31 29.29 8.20
N GLU A 112 -1.15 29.09 7.58
CA GLU A 112 -0.69 29.93 6.46
C GLU A 112 -1.63 29.83 5.25
N THR A 113 -2.03 28.61 4.87
CA THR A 113 -3.00 28.36 3.81
C THR A 113 -4.32 29.03 4.11
N ARG A 114 -4.86 28.88 5.33
CA ARG A 114 -6.11 29.54 5.76
C ARG A 114 -6.02 31.06 5.63
N ARG A 115 -4.93 31.68 6.08
CA ARG A 115 -4.73 33.14 5.95
C ARG A 115 -4.64 33.58 4.49
N ALA A 116 -3.96 32.81 3.65
CA ALA A 116 -3.83 33.12 2.22
C ALA A 116 -5.20 33.05 1.52
N GLU A 117 -6.00 32.03 1.81
CA GLU A 117 -7.37 31.89 1.31
C GLU A 117 -8.28 33.04 1.78
N GLU A 118 -8.22 33.41 3.06
CA GLU A 118 -8.98 34.54 3.62
C GLU A 118 -8.58 35.88 2.99
N ALA A 119 -7.28 36.13 2.83
CA ALA A 119 -6.77 37.34 2.19
C ALA A 119 -7.22 37.43 0.73
N PHE A 120 -7.11 36.32 -0.02
CA PHE A 120 -7.55 36.24 -1.40
C PHE A 120 -9.07 36.45 -1.54
N ALA A 121 -9.88 35.87 -0.66
CA ALA A 121 -11.32 36.05 -0.64
C ALA A 121 -11.72 37.50 -0.34
N ALA A 122 -11.01 38.18 0.57
CA ALA A 122 -11.23 39.58 0.91
C ALA A 122 -10.89 40.52 -0.26
N GLU A 123 -9.80 40.27 -0.98
CA GLU A 123 -9.38 41.10 -2.12
C GLU A 123 -10.28 40.93 -3.34
N ASN A 124 -10.79 39.72 -3.59
CA ASN A 124 -11.58 39.41 -4.78
C ASN A 124 -13.10 39.44 -4.57
N ASN A 125 -13.58 39.93 -3.42
CA ASN A 125 -15.00 40.10 -3.14
C ASN A 125 -15.82 38.81 -3.36
N GLY A 126 -15.20 37.65 -3.11
CA GLY A 126 -15.78 36.31 -3.31
C GLY A 126 -15.86 35.79 -4.75
N GLN A 127 -15.17 36.41 -5.71
CA GLN A 127 -15.15 35.91 -7.09
C GLN A 127 -14.04 34.87 -7.30
N ASP A 128 -14.41 33.63 -7.66
CA ASP A 128 -13.48 32.53 -7.97
C ASP A 128 -12.59 32.89 -9.16
N VAL A 129 -11.32 33.18 -8.88
CA VAL A 129 -10.31 33.47 -9.90
C VAL A 129 -9.50 32.18 -10.14
N ASP A 130 -9.83 31.53 -11.26
CA ASP A 130 -9.09 30.46 -11.94
C ASP A 130 -8.06 29.70 -11.11
N GLY A 131 -8.54 28.73 -10.32
CA GLY A 131 -7.94 27.40 -10.04
C GLY A 131 -6.45 27.29 -9.67
N THR A 132 -5.75 28.38 -9.38
CA THR A 132 -4.30 28.39 -9.24
C THR A 132 -3.97 27.94 -7.81
N PRO A 133 -3.38 26.76 -7.60
CA PRO A 133 -3.17 26.24 -6.25
C PRO A 133 -2.16 27.10 -5.48
N LEU A 134 -2.59 27.69 -4.36
CA LEU A 134 -1.76 28.42 -3.41
C LEU A 134 -0.91 27.45 -2.57
N PHE A 135 -0.04 26.66 -3.19
CA PHE A 135 0.96 25.90 -2.43
C PHE A 135 2.19 26.77 -2.19
N GLY A 136 2.60 26.92 -0.93
CA GLY A 136 3.83 27.60 -0.55
C GLY A 136 5.07 26.93 -1.15
N SER A 137 6.11 27.71 -1.44
CA SER A 137 7.39 27.22 -1.99
C SER A 137 8.30 26.57 -0.95
N THR A 138 7.86 26.52 0.31
CA THR A 138 8.63 25.98 1.44
C THR A 138 8.80 24.48 1.30
N GLN A 139 10.04 24.05 1.04
CA GLN A 139 10.41 22.65 1.06
C GLN A 139 11.01 22.29 2.43
N TYR A 140 10.44 21.30 3.09
CA TYR A 140 10.95 20.80 4.36
C TYR A 140 11.86 19.59 4.15
N ASP A 141 13.04 19.60 4.78
CA ASP A 141 13.94 18.47 4.79
C ASP A 141 13.60 17.53 5.96
N LEU A 142 13.16 16.31 5.63
CA LEU A 142 12.78 15.28 6.59
C LEU A 142 13.80 14.14 6.68
N THR A 143 14.99 14.33 6.09
CA THR A 143 16.02 13.29 6.09
C THR A 143 16.53 12.99 7.50
N GLY A 144 16.92 11.73 7.75
CA GLY A 144 17.55 11.30 9.01
C GLY A 144 16.61 11.05 10.21
N THR A 145 15.32 11.15 9.99
CA THR A 145 14.34 11.37 11.05
C THR A 145 13.26 10.27 11.14
N THR A 146 13.27 9.38 10.14
CA THR A 146 12.36 8.24 10.04
C THR A 146 13.15 6.94 10.13
N THR A 147 12.69 6.02 10.96
CA THR A 147 13.16 4.64 10.95
C THR A 147 12.39 3.83 9.90
N TYR A 148 13.09 2.86 9.31
CA TYR A 148 12.55 1.97 8.28
C TYR A 148 12.60 0.54 8.80
N GLU A 149 11.47 -0.17 8.77
CA GLU A 149 11.39 -1.60 9.06
C GLU A 149 11.00 -2.32 7.77
N TYR A 150 11.75 -3.36 7.40
CA TYR A 150 11.54 -4.12 6.18
C TYR A 150 11.07 -5.53 6.53
N ASP A 151 9.91 -5.92 6.05
CA ASP A 151 9.32 -7.23 6.29
C ASP A 151 9.03 -7.93 4.96
N VAL A 152 9.54 -9.14 4.76
CA VAL A 152 9.09 -9.96 3.63
C VAL A 152 7.78 -10.61 3.97
N VAL A 153 6.75 -10.30 3.17
CA VAL A 153 5.36 -10.74 3.41
C VAL A 153 4.94 -11.89 2.50
N GLU A 154 5.51 -11.97 1.30
CA GLU A 154 5.18 -13.00 0.31
C GLU A 154 6.40 -13.32 -0.57
N CYS A 155 6.51 -14.56 -1.02
CA CYS A 155 7.54 -14.99 -1.95
C CYS A 155 7.04 -16.19 -2.74
N GLU A 156 7.07 -16.12 -4.07
CA GLU A 156 6.58 -17.21 -4.90
C GLU A 156 7.53 -18.42 -4.94
N ASP A 157 8.79 -18.24 -4.57
CA ASP A 157 9.82 -19.28 -4.44
C ASP A 157 9.95 -19.78 -3.00
N PHE A 158 9.00 -19.42 -2.14
CA PHE A 158 8.96 -19.84 -0.75
C PHE A 158 8.92 -21.37 -0.67
N VAL A 159 9.87 -21.92 0.07
CA VAL A 159 9.92 -23.34 0.40
C VAL A 159 9.90 -23.44 1.91
N GLU A 160 8.79 -23.91 2.47
CA GLU A 160 8.61 -23.97 3.91
C GLU A 160 9.64 -24.91 4.55
N GLU A 161 10.47 -24.35 5.40
CA GLU A 161 11.33 -25.06 6.35
C GLU A 161 11.27 -24.31 7.68
N ARG A 162 10.52 -24.87 8.65
CA ARG A 162 10.33 -24.23 9.95
C ARG A 162 11.66 -23.98 10.66
N GLY A 163 11.79 -22.75 11.14
CA GLY A 163 12.99 -22.27 11.83
C GLY A 163 14.26 -22.31 10.97
N ALA A 164 14.18 -22.31 9.63
CA ALA A 164 15.35 -22.31 8.76
C ALA A 164 16.35 -21.20 9.13
N TRP A 165 15.86 -20.00 9.43
CA TRP A 165 16.71 -18.91 9.89
C TRP A 165 17.35 -19.24 11.25
N VAL A 166 16.58 -19.76 12.22
CA VAL A 166 17.08 -20.09 13.57
C VAL A 166 18.20 -21.14 13.52
N LYS A 167 18.03 -22.15 12.66
CA LYS A 167 19.04 -23.20 12.44
C LYS A 167 20.34 -22.63 11.88
N ASN A 168 20.23 -21.64 11.00
CA ASN A 168 21.36 -21.02 10.30
C ASN A 168 21.77 -19.66 10.90
N MET A 169 21.25 -19.32 12.09
CA MET A 169 21.48 -18.02 12.72
C MET A 169 22.99 -17.83 12.97
N PRO A 170 23.58 -16.66 12.62
CA PRO A 170 24.99 -16.38 12.86
C PRO A 170 25.35 -16.46 14.35
N GLU A 171 26.56 -16.92 14.65
CA GLU A 171 27.03 -17.11 16.03
C GLU A 171 27.11 -15.77 16.79
N GLU A 172 27.38 -14.67 16.10
CA GLU A 172 27.42 -13.33 16.69
C GLU A 172 26.07 -12.94 17.30
N ILE A 173 24.96 -13.29 16.64
CA ILE A 173 23.61 -13.02 17.15
C ILE A 173 23.30 -13.94 18.33
N LYS A 174 23.69 -15.22 18.26
CA LYS A 174 23.51 -16.19 19.36
C LYS A 174 24.24 -15.76 20.63
N ILE A 175 25.46 -15.24 20.50
CA ILE A 175 26.26 -14.74 21.62
C ILE A 175 25.65 -13.47 22.20
N ALA A 176 25.20 -12.54 21.34
CA ALA A 176 24.58 -11.29 21.78
C ALA A 176 23.22 -11.51 22.47
N ASN A 177 22.46 -12.52 22.07
CA ASN A 177 21.16 -12.86 22.64
C ASN A 177 20.98 -14.37 22.85
N PRO A 178 21.51 -14.93 23.95
CA PRO A 178 21.51 -16.38 24.20
C PRO A 178 20.13 -16.98 24.51
N HIS A 179 19.14 -16.15 24.82
CA HIS A 179 17.75 -16.57 25.05
C HIS A 179 16.82 -16.21 23.88
N PHE A 180 17.40 -15.89 22.70
CA PHE A 180 16.61 -15.57 21.53
C PHE A 180 15.85 -16.80 21.02
N VAL A 181 14.54 -16.81 21.22
CA VAL A 181 13.64 -17.81 20.64
C VAL A 181 12.66 -17.08 19.72
N PRO A 182 12.85 -17.14 18.40
CA PRO A 182 11.85 -16.66 17.45
C PRO A 182 10.58 -17.50 17.65
N THR A 183 9.56 -16.89 18.24
CA THR A 183 8.27 -17.52 18.54
C THR A 183 7.26 -17.16 17.47
#